data_AF-A0A947KU06-F1
#
_entry.id   AF-A0A947KU06-F1
#
_cell.length_a   1.000
_cell.length_b   1.000
_cell.length_c   1.000
_cell.angle_alpha   90.00
_cell.angle_beta   90.00
_cell.angle_gamma   90.00
#
_symmetry.space_group_name_H-M   'P 1'
#
loop_
_entity.id
_entity.type
_entity.pdbx_description
1 polymer ?
#
loop_
_entity_poly.entity_id
_entity_poly.type
_entity_poly.pdbx_seq_one_letter_code
_entity_poly.pdbx_strand_id
1 'polypeptide(L)'
;MEISIYSNTATIKGNIKSIGDFQAIKSAIDALVLKNKSIVLLIPDSLSITSSVIGYLNKLVLKDRVTIDMRVGNESLIDLLNDLNLTSTLNARRLKV
;
A
#
# COMPACT_ATOMS: atom_id res chain seq x y z
N MET A 1 -10.46 -8.27 6.34
CA MET A 1 -9.85 -7.27 5.45
C MET A 1 -10.71 -7.17 4.21
N GLU A 2 -10.89 -5.97 3.67
CA GLU A 2 -11.62 -5.72 2.43
C GLU A 2 -10.70 -5.01 1.43
N ILE A 3 -10.71 -5.43 0.17
CA ILE A 3 -9.94 -4.78 -0.91
C ILE A 3 -10.92 -4.40 -2.00
N SER A 4 -10.95 -3.11 -2.35
CA SER A 4 -11.71 -2.61 -3.50
C SER A 4 -10.77 -1.95 -4.50
N ILE A 5 -11.04 -2.17 -5.79
CA ILE A 5 -10.21 -1.67 -6.88
C ILE A 5 -11.08 -0.79 -7.78
N TYR A 6 -10.60 0.41 -8.07
CA TYR A 6 -11.23 1.32 -9.03
C TYR A 6 -10.16 2.00 -9.88
N SER A 7 -10.18 1.77 -11.19
CA SER A 7 -9.18 2.26 -12.14
C SER A 7 -7.75 1.85 -11.74
N ASN A 8 -6.90 2.80 -11.34
CA ASN A 8 -5.54 2.58 -10.85
C ASN A 8 -5.43 2.69 -9.32
N THR A 9 -6.56 2.70 -8.61
CA THR A 9 -6.63 2.88 -7.16
C THR A 9 -7.03 1.58 -6.48
N ALA A 10 -6.24 1.13 -5.51
CA ALA A 10 -6.61 0.07 -4.59
C ALA A 10 -6.90 0.66 -3.21
N THR A 11 -8.05 0.33 -2.64
CA THR A 11 -8.42 0.68 -1.26
C THR A 11 -8.40 -0.57 -0.40
N ILE A 12 -7.58 -0.59 0.64
CA ILE A 12 -7.43 -1.71 1.56
C ILE A 12 -7.95 -1.27 2.93
N LYS A 13 -9.00 -1.93 3.40
CA LYS A 13 -9.62 -1.67 4.70
C LYS A 13 -9.44 -2.82 5.69
N GLY A 14 -9.34 -2.47 6.96
CA GLY A 14 -9.19 -3.40 8.08
C GLY A 14 -7.76 -3.92 8.26
N ASN A 15 -7.58 -4.78 9.25
CA ASN A 15 -6.26 -5.22 9.71
C ASN A 15 -5.58 -6.18 8.72
N ILE A 16 -4.33 -5.87 8.35
CA ILE A 16 -3.45 -6.72 7.53
C ILE A 16 -2.57 -7.56 8.48
N LYS A 17 -2.93 -8.81 8.76
CA LYS A 17 -2.27 -9.61 9.83
C LYS A 17 -1.85 -11.02 9.39
N SER A 18 -2.47 -11.58 8.36
CA SER A 18 -2.23 -12.96 7.93
C SER A 18 -1.44 -13.06 6.63
N ILE A 19 -0.88 -14.24 6.36
CA ILE A 19 -0.26 -14.57 5.06
C ILE A 19 -1.31 -14.48 3.93
N GLY A 20 -2.56 -14.88 4.21
CA GLY A 20 -3.67 -14.76 3.27
C GLY A 20 -3.95 -13.30 2.89
N ASP A 21 -3.90 -12.38 3.86
CA ASP A 21 -4.05 -10.95 3.60
C ASP A 21 -2.96 -10.44 2.66
N PHE A 22 -1.70 -10.82 2.91
CA PHE A 22 -0.58 -10.47 2.04
C PHE A 22 -0.80 -10.98 0.60
N GLN A 23 -1.21 -12.25 0.43
CA GLN A 23 -1.44 -12.83 -0.89
C GLN A 23 -2.58 -12.12 -1.65
N ALA A 24 -3.66 -11.77 -0.96
CA ALA A 24 -4.78 -11.03 -1.55
C ALA A 24 -4.35 -9.61 -1.98
N ILE A 25 -3.62 -8.88 -1.13
CA ILE A 25 -3.07 -7.55 -1.46
C ILE A 25 -2.14 -7.64 -2.66
N LYS A 26 -1.20 -8.60 -2.64
CA LYS A 26 -0.25 -8.81 -3.73
C LYS A 26 -0.98 -9.07 -5.04
N SER A 27 -1.98 -9.94 -5.04
CA SER A 27 -2.73 -10.29 -6.25
C SER A 27 -3.52 -9.09 -6.82
N ALA A 28 -4.13 -8.29 -5.93
CA ALA A 28 -4.84 -7.08 -6.30
C ALA A 28 -3.91 -6.02 -6.91
N ILE A 29 -2.75 -5.79 -6.29
CA ILE A 29 -1.77 -4.81 -6.77
C ILE A 29 -1.09 -5.29 -8.06
N ASP A 30 -0.74 -6.58 -8.16
CA ASP A 30 -0.18 -7.17 -9.39
C ASP A 30 -1.12 -6.95 -10.59
N ALA A 31 -2.43 -7.15 -10.40
CA ALA A 31 -3.42 -6.89 -11.44
C ALA A 31 -3.48 -5.42 -11.87
N LEU A 32 -3.25 -4.48 -10.95
CA LEU A 32 -3.20 -3.05 -11.25
C LEU A 32 -1.93 -2.66 -12.01
N VAL A 33 -0.76 -3.16 -11.59
CA VAL A 33 0.52 -2.78 -12.18
C VAL A 33 0.74 -3.37 -13.57
N LEU A 34 0.04 -4.47 -13.91
CA LEU A 34 -0.01 -4.98 -15.28
C LEU A 34 -0.60 -3.96 -16.27
N LYS A 35 -1.49 -3.08 -15.81
CA LYS A 35 -2.20 -2.10 -16.63
C LYS A 35 -1.69 -0.67 -16.43
N ASN A 36 -1.14 -0.36 -15.26
CA ASN A 36 -0.78 0.99 -14.86
C ASN A 36 0.63 1.04 -14.27
N LYS A 37 1.49 1.92 -14.78
CA LYS A 37 2.80 2.18 -14.15
C LYS A 37 2.73 3.10 -12.92
N SER A 38 1.58 3.73 -12.69
CA SER A 38 1.33 4.56 -11.53
C SER A 38 0.01 4.16 -10.88
N ILE A 39 0.07 3.84 -9.59
CA ILE A 39 -1.07 3.38 -8.81
C ILE A 39 -1.23 4.22 -7.54
N VAL A 40 -2.48 4.28 -7.05
CA VAL A 40 -2.81 4.92 -5.78
C VAL A 40 -3.21 3.83 -4.79
N LEU A 41 -2.64 3.87 -3.59
CA LEU A 41 -2.95 2.91 -2.53
C LEU A 41 -3.60 3.65 -1.36
N LEU A 42 -4.90 3.41 -1.15
CA LEU A 42 -5.66 4.01 -0.05
C LEU A 42 -5.76 3.03 1.11
N ILE A 43 -5.30 3.44 2.28
CA ILE A 43 -5.34 2.66 3.53
C ILE A 43 -6.02 3.53 4.59
N PRO A 44 -7.37 3.64 4.59
CA PRO A 44 -8.06 4.60 5.42
C PRO A 44 -8.06 4.23 6.91
N ASP A 45 -8.09 2.95 7.27
CA ASP A 45 -8.35 2.50 8.65
C ASP A 45 -7.41 1.39 9.17
N SER A 46 -6.46 0.91 8.35
CA SER A 46 -5.51 -0.11 8.84
C SER A 46 -4.52 0.50 9.84
N LEU A 47 -4.38 -0.17 10.98
CA LEU A 47 -3.45 0.20 12.05
C LEU A 47 -2.01 -0.25 11.76
N SER A 48 -1.82 -1.25 10.91
CA SER A 48 -0.52 -1.88 10.70
C SER A 48 -0.41 -2.49 9.31
N ILE A 49 0.82 -2.64 8.86
CA ILE A 49 1.18 -3.35 7.64
C ILE A 49 2.32 -4.33 7.96
N THR A 50 2.27 -5.54 7.42
CA THR A 50 3.32 -6.53 7.67
C THR A 50 4.57 -6.23 6.85
N SER A 51 5.73 -6.68 7.33
CA SER A 51 7.02 -6.53 6.63
C SER A 51 7.01 -7.13 5.23
N SER A 52 6.26 -8.21 5.01
CA SER A 52 6.08 -8.83 3.69
C SER A 52 5.40 -7.89 2.69
N VAL A 53 4.38 -7.15 3.11
CA VAL A 53 3.72 -6.17 2.25
C VAL A 53 4.66 -5.00 1.96
N ILE A 54 5.37 -4.49 2.98
CA ILE A 54 6.37 -3.43 2.80
C ILE A 54 7.44 -3.86 1.78
N GLY A 55 8.02 -5.04 1.95
CA GLY A 55 9.06 -5.56 1.05
C GLY A 55 8.57 -5.71 -0.38
N TYR A 56 7.33 -6.16 -0.56
CA TYR A 56 6.69 -6.23 -1.87
C TYR A 56 6.50 -4.85 -2.51
N LEU A 57 5.97 -3.86 -1.77
CA LEU A 57 5.79 -2.50 -2.28
C LEU A 57 7.13 -1.84 -2.64
N ASN A 58 8.16 -2.03 -1.82
CA ASN A 58 9.51 -1.55 -2.12
C ASN A 58 10.08 -2.18 -3.39
N LYS A 59 9.87 -3.49 -3.59
CA LYS A 59 10.29 -4.15 -4.83
C LYS A 59 9.61 -3.51 -6.06
N LEU A 60 8.30 -3.23 -5.99
CA LEU A 60 7.58 -2.60 -7.09
C LEU A 60 8.17 -1.25 -7.46
N VAL A 61 8.49 -0.41 -6.48
CA VAL A 61 9.07 0.93 -6.71
C VAL A 61 10.51 0.82 -7.22
N LEU A 62 11.35 0.09 -6.51
CA LEU A 62 12.81 0.11 -6.72
C LEU A 62 13.24 -0.74 -7.92
N LYS A 63 12.62 -1.90 -8.11
CA LYS A 63 12.98 -2.85 -9.17
C LYS A 63 12.08 -2.70 -10.38
N ASP A 64 10.77 -2.69 -10.16
CA ASP A 64 9.79 -2.73 -11.25
C ASP A 64 9.41 -1.31 -11.76
N ARG A 65 9.97 -0.27 -11.12
CA ARG A 65 9.83 1.15 -11.46
C ARG A 65 8.37 1.62 -11.49
N VAL A 66 7.53 1.03 -10.64
CA VAL A 66 6.14 1.43 -10.44
C VAL A 66 6.11 2.65 -9.54
N THR A 67 5.33 3.67 -9.92
CA THR A 67 5.07 4.83 -9.06
C THR A 67 3.88 4.52 -8.15
N ILE A 68 4.07 4.62 -6.83
CA ILE A 68 3.02 4.42 -5.83
C ILE A 68 2.73 5.77 -5.17
N ASP A 69 1.47 6.17 -5.05
CA ASP A 69 0.98 7.24 -4.16
C ASP A 69 0.16 6.60 -3.04
N MET A 70 0.78 6.41 -1.88
CA MET A 70 0.13 5.80 -0.73
C MET A 70 -0.54 6.87 0.15
N ARG A 71 -1.82 6.69 0.47
CA ARG A 71 -2.58 7.58 1.35
C ARG A 71 -3.11 6.81 2.54
N VAL A 72 -2.68 7.21 3.73
CA VAL A 72 -2.95 6.50 4.98
C VAL A 72 -3.80 7.37 5.90
N GLY A 73 -4.93 6.86 6.36
CA GLY A 73 -5.81 7.58 7.31
C GLY A 73 -5.43 7.39 8.78
N ASN A 74 -4.66 6.35 9.10
CA ASN A 74 -4.21 6.07 10.47
C ASN A 74 -2.87 6.74 10.79
N GLU A 75 -2.83 7.54 11.85
CA GLU A 75 -1.62 8.27 12.27
C GLU A 75 -0.48 7.33 12.71
N SER A 76 -0.77 6.30 13.49
CA SER A 76 0.28 5.35 13.93
C SER A 76 0.93 4.63 12.75
N LEU A 77 0.18 4.36 11.68
CA LEU A 77 0.73 3.76 10.47
C LEU A 77 1.56 4.78 9.66
N ILE A 78 1.18 6.06 9.59
CA ILE A 78 2.02 7.06 8.89
C ILE A 78 3.35 7.27 9.65
N ASP A 79 3.31 7.31 10.97
CA ASP A 79 4.50 7.45 11.81
C ASP A 79 5.43 6.24 11.64
N LEU A 80 4.89 5.02 11.63
CA LEU A 80 5.67 3.81 11.34
C LEU A 80 6.36 3.89 9.96
N LEU A 81 5.65 4.37 8.92
CA LEU A 81 6.23 4.52 7.59
C LEU A 81 7.33 5.59 7.57
N ASN A 82 7.19 6.66 8.38
CA ASN A 82 8.22 7.69 8.52
C ASN A 82 9.47 7.14 9.21
N ASP A 83 9.32 6.44 10.33
CA ASP A 83 10.43 5.84 11.08
C ASP A 83 11.24 4.85 10.22
N LEU A 84 10.57 4.17 9.29
CA LEU A 84 11.18 3.24 8.34
C LEU A 84 11.70 3.93 7.07
N ASN A 85 11.62 5.26 6.95
CA ASN A 85 11.95 6.05 5.76
C ASN A 85 11.21 5.61 4.47
N LEU A 86 10.03 5.04 4.62
CA LEU A 86 9.20 4.53 3.52
C LEU A 86 8.32 5.61 2.91
N THR A 87 8.07 6.72 3.61
CA THR A 87 7.24 7.83 3.09
C THR A 87 7.79 8.42 1.81
N SER A 88 9.11 8.57 1.68
CA SER A 88 9.75 9.02 0.43
C SER A 88 9.68 7.96 -0.68
N THR A 89 9.88 6.68 -0.33
CA THR A 89 9.93 5.59 -1.32
C THR A 89 8.54 5.27 -1.88
N LEU A 90 7.51 5.28 -1.03
CA LEU A 90 6.14 4.92 -1.39
C LEU A 90 5.25 6.15 -1.65
N ASN A 91 5.86 7.35 -1.66
CA ASN A 91 5.15 8.65 -1.65
C ASN A 91 3.99 8.65 -0.66
N ALA A 92 4.24 8.11 0.54
CA ALA A 92 3.20 7.88 1.53
C ALA A 92 2.90 9.15 2.32
N ARG A 93 1.61 9.49 2.39
CA ARG A 93 1.12 10.72 3.03
C ARG A 93 -0.21 10.48 3.72
N ARG A 94 -0.59 11.40 4.61
CA ARG A 94 -1.89 11.37 5.26
C ARG A 94 -3.02 11.46 4.23
N LEU A 95 -4.03 10.61 4.41
CA LEU A 95 -5.29 10.72 3.69
C LEU A 95 -5.99 11.98 4.21
N LYS A 96 -6.03 13.03 3.39
CA LYS A 96 -6.84 14.20 3.69
C LYS A 96 -8.31 13.79 3.57
N VAL A 97 -9.00 13.77 4.71
CA VAL A 97 -10.46 13.62 4.80
C VAL A 97 -11.12 14.93 4.43
#